data_AF-A0A7C2S9G0-F1
#
_entry.id   AF-A0A7C2S9G0-F1
#
_cell.length_a   1.000
_cell.length_b   1.000
_cell.length_c   1.000
_cell.angle_alpha   90.00
_cell.angle_beta   90.00
_cell.angle_gamma   90.00
#
_symmetry.space_group_name_H-M   'P 1'
#
loop_
_entity.id
_entity.type
_entity.pdbx_description
1 polymer ?
#
loop_
_entity_poly.entity_id
_entity_poly.type
_entity_poly.pdbx_seq_one_letter_code
_entity_poly.pdbx_strand_id
1 'polypeptide(L)'
;VCEPRHKSWFTAQADELLTRFRVARVAADPAPVPNGDRPGGWNGLAYFRLHGSPKKYYSYYTYEQLKSIAKSVKEATNSAETWCIFDNTAAGAAIPNSLELLELLMDKR
;
A
#
# COMPACT_ATOMS: atom_id res chain seq x y z
N VAL A 1 11.86 -2.84 4.32
CA VAL A 1 10.51 -2.35 4.69
C VAL A 1 10.04 -3.02 5.98
N CYS A 2 9.09 -2.42 6.70
CA CYS A 2 8.44 -3.00 7.87
C CYS A 2 6.91 -2.87 7.75
N GLU A 3 6.17 -3.95 8.00
CA GLU A 3 4.70 -3.96 7.96
C GLU A 3 4.12 -4.26 9.35
N PRO A 4 4.10 -3.26 10.24
CA PRO A 4 3.56 -3.48 11.57
C PRO A 4 2.05 -3.68 11.54
N ARG A 5 1.56 -4.60 12.36
CA ARG A 5 0.11 -4.85 12.56
C ARG A 5 -0.42 -4.37 13.90
N HIS A 6 0.47 -3.95 14.81
CA HIS A 6 0.10 -3.47 16.13
C HIS A 6 0.21 -1.94 16.20
N LYS A 7 -0.78 -1.29 16.82
CA LYS A 7 -0.92 0.18 16.88
C LYS A 7 0.29 0.92 17.48
N SER A 8 1.05 0.27 18.35
CA SER A 8 2.25 0.87 18.98
C SER A 8 3.32 1.29 17.97
N TRP A 9 3.30 0.72 16.77
CA TRP A 9 4.21 1.04 15.67
C TRP A 9 3.72 2.16 14.75
N PHE A 10 2.58 2.77 15.05
CA PHE A 10 2.01 3.89 14.30
C PHE A 10 2.10 5.20 15.10
N THR A 11 3.26 5.41 15.72
CA THR A 11 3.59 6.57 16.54
C THR A 11 4.75 7.34 15.91
N ALA A 12 4.90 8.63 16.25
CA ALA A 12 6.00 9.45 15.75
C ALA A 12 7.38 8.86 16.10
N GLN A 13 7.52 8.31 17.33
CA GLN A 13 8.76 7.68 17.78
C GLN A 13 9.11 6.44 16.95
N ALA A 14 8.11 5.63 16.58
CA ALA A 14 8.31 4.49 15.71
C ALA A 14 8.73 4.94 14.29
N ASP A 15 8.10 5.97 13.74
CA ASP A 15 8.45 6.50 12.42
C ASP A 15 9.85 7.14 12.39
N GLU A 16 10.28 7.82 13.47
CA GLU A 16 11.65 8.32 13.64
C GLU A 16 12.67 7.18 13.65
N LEU A 17 12.39 6.11 14.40
CA LEU A 17 13.26 4.93 14.45
C LEU A 17 13.40 4.29 13.07
N LEU A 18 12.28 4.06 12.38
CA LEU A 18 12.26 3.50 11.04
C LEU A 18 13.02 4.40 10.04
N THR A 19 12.86 5.72 10.15
CA THR A 19 13.59 6.71 9.33
C THR A 19 15.09 6.62 9.54
N ARG A 20 15.56 6.56 10.80
CA ARG A 20 16.98 6.46 11.15
C ARG A 20 17.67 5.27 10.50
N PHE A 21 16.95 4.15 10.36
CA PHE A 21 17.47 2.92 9.76
C PHE A 21 17.08 2.74 8.29
N ARG A 22 16.53 3.78 7.63
CA ARG A 22 16.07 3.75 6.23
C ARG A 22 15.08 2.62 5.94
N VAL A 23 14.16 2.38 6.87
CA VAL A 23 13.10 1.39 6.73
C VAL A 23 11.79 2.11 6.43
N ALA A 24 11.22 1.88 5.25
CA ALA A 24 9.87 2.34 4.94
C ALA A 24 8.82 1.48 5.65
N ARG A 25 7.81 2.12 6.22
CA ARG A 25 6.61 1.47 6.79
C ARG A 25 5.59 1.24 5.68
N VAL A 26 5.09 0.03 5.59
CA VAL A 26 4.11 -0.39 4.58
C VAL A 26 2.77 0.34 4.78
N ALA A 27 2.25 0.89 3.68
CA ALA A 27 0.86 1.27 3.49
C ALA A 27 0.04 0.00 3.22
N ALA A 28 -0.71 -0.48 4.22
CA ALA A 28 -1.45 -1.74 4.10
C ALA A 28 -2.95 -1.48 3.91
N ASP A 29 -3.57 -2.21 2.99
CA ASP A 29 -5.03 -2.36 2.93
C ASP A 29 -5.42 -3.83 3.19
N PRO A 30 -6.40 -4.13 4.07
CA PRO A 30 -7.04 -3.20 5.00
C PRO A 30 -6.06 -2.63 6.02
N ALA A 31 -6.25 -1.36 6.39
CA ALA A 31 -5.40 -0.67 7.34
C ALA A 31 -5.50 -1.30 8.74
N PRO A 32 -4.36 -1.61 9.41
CA PRO A 32 -4.39 -2.16 10.77
C PRO A 32 -4.82 -1.13 11.82
N VAL A 33 -4.67 0.16 11.51
CA VAL A 33 -5.10 1.32 12.30
C VAL A 33 -5.49 2.46 11.35
N PRO A 34 -6.19 3.51 11.81
CA PRO A 34 -6.40 4.71 10.99
C PRO A 34 -5.09 5.27 10.44
N ASN A 35 -5.07 5.63 9.15
CA ASN A 35 -3.88 6.06 8.41
C ASN A 35 -2.78 5.00 8.19
N GLY A 36 -3.02 3.74 8.59
CA GLY A 36 -2.10 2.63 8.31
C GLY A 36 -2.08 2.20 6.83
N ASP A 37 -2.95 2.78 6.02
CA ASP A 37 -3.03 2.73 4.56
C ASP A 37 -2.13 3.77 3.87
N ARG A 38 -1.38 4.58 4.64
CA ARG A 38 -0.43 5.56 4.11
C ARG A 38 1.02 5.15 4.38
N PRO A 39 1.95 5.40 3.44
CA PRO A 39 3.38 5.14 3.67
C PRO A 39 3.89 5.92 4.90
N GLY A 40 4.78 5.32 5.67
CA GLY A 40 5.39 5.94 6.85
C GLY A 40 6.87 5.57 7.00
N GLY A 41 7.50 5.97 8.11
CA GLY A 41 8.93 5.78 8.33
C GLY A 41 9.79 6.49 7.26
N TRP A 42 10.82 5.81 6.77
CA TRP A 42 11.72 6.38 5.77
C TRP A 42 11.01 6.64 4.44
N ASN A 43 11.11 7.86 3.94
CA ASN A 43 10.40 8.35 2.75
C ASN A 43 11.13 8.13 1.42
N GLY A 44 12.27 7.41 1.40
CA GLY A 44 12.95 7.06 0.14
C GLY A 44 12.27 5.94 -0.64
N LEU A 45 11.32 5.23 -0.02
CA LEU A 45 10.53 4.17 -0.62
C LEU A 45 9.08 4.24 -0.12
N ALA A 46 8.12 4.33 -1.04
CA ALA A 46 6.70 4.13 -0.73
C ALA A 46 6.32 2.67 -1.04
N TYR A 47 5.83 1.94 -0.04
CA TYR A 47 5.51 0.51 -0.20
C TYR A 47 4.06 0.24 0.15
N PHE A 48 3.25 -0.12 -0.85
CA PHE A 48 1.85 -0.49 -0.71
C PHE A 48 1.71 -2.01 -0.71
N ARG A 49 0.93 -2.56 0.23
CA ARG A 49 0.60 -4.00 0.26
C ARG A 49 -0.91 -4.19 0.44
N LEU A 50 -1.54 -4.73 -0.60
CA LEU A 50 -2.97 -4.80 -0.81
C LEU A 50 -3.46 -6.22 -0.60
N HIS A 51 -4.06 -6.49 0.55
CA HIS A 51 -4.43 -7.84 0.97
C HIS A 51 -5.83 -8.23 0.54
N GLY A 52 -6.62 -7.33 -0.07
CA GLY A 52 -8.02 -7.57 -0.43
C GLY A 52 -8.99 -7.13 0.66
N SER A 53 -10.07 -6.47 0.23
CA SER A 53 -11.11 -5.92 1.10
C SER A 53 -12.49 -6.17 0.46
N PRO A 54 -13.53 -6.58 1.22
CA PRO A 54 -13.56 -6.65 2.69
C PRO A 54 -12.94 -7.92 3.29
N LYS A 55 -12.82 -9.01 2.53
CA LYS A 55 -12.24 -10.27 3.02
C LYS A 55 -10.77 -10.36 2.64
N LYS A 56 -9.91 -10.12 3.63
CA LYS A 56 -8.46 -10.25 3.52
C LYS A 56 -8.06 -11.58 2.89
N TYR A 57 -7.12 -11.53 1.97
CA TYR A 57 -6.55 -12.55 1.09
C TYR A 57 -7.46 -13.05 -0.04
N TYR A 58 -8.76 -12.79 0.00
CA TYR A 58 -9.73 -13.36 -0.96
C TYR A 58 -10.35 -12.32 -1.89
N SER A 59 -10.67 -11.14 -1.37
CA SER A 59 -11.50 -10.18 -2.10
C SER A 59 -10.75 -9.56 -3.27
N TYR A 60 -11.47 -9.46 -4.39
CA TYR A 60 -11.13 -8.55 -5.48
C TYR A 60 -11.39 -7.12 -5.03
N TYR A 61 -10.49 -6.21 -5.40
CA TYR A 61 -10.78 -4.79 -5.35
C TYR A 61 -11.75 -4.41 -6.46
N THR A 62 -12.69 -3.52 -6.16
CA THR A 62 -13.53 -2.90 -7.18
C THR A 62 -12.74 -1.88 -7.98
N TYR A 63 -13.23 -1.53 -9.17
CA TYR A 63 -12.62 -0.50 -10.02
C TYR A 63 -12.44 0.85 -9.28
N GLU A 64 -13.42 1.27 -8.47
CA GLU A 64 -13.32 2.54 -7.72
C GLU A 64 -12.29 2.48 -6.58
N GLN A 65 -12.11 1.31 -5.95
CA GLN A 65 -11.01 1.10 -5.01
C GLN A 65 -9.67 1.16 -5.73
N LEU A 66 -9.54 0.49 -6.88
CA LEU A 66 -8.32 0.50 -7.68
C LEU A 66 -7.98 1.89 -8.21
N LYS A 67 -8.96 2.71 -8.60
CA LYS A 67 -8.75 4.13 -8.95
C LYS A 67 -8.17 4.93 -7.78
N SER A 68 -8.71 4.75 -6.57
CA SER A 68 -8.21 5.44 -5.38
C SER A 68 -6.78 5.01 -5.02
N ILE A 69 -6.49 3.71 -5.17
CA ILE A 69 -5.15 3.15 -5.02
C ILE A 69 -4.22 3.72 -6.10
N ALA A 70 -4.63 3.75 -7.37
CA ALA A 70 -3.84 4.29 -8.48
C ALA A 70 -3.48 5.75 -8.25
N LYS A 71 -4.42 6.57 -7.77
CA LYS A 71 -4.15 7.96 -7.38
C LYS A 71 -3.06 8.04 -6.31
N SER A 72 -3.19 7.25 -5.24
CA SER A 72 -2.23 7.26 -4.12
C SER A 72 -0.84 6.77 -4.55
N VAL A 73 -0.77 5.73 -5.37
CA VAL A 73 0.47 5.20 -5.95
C VAL A 73 1.12 6.25 -6.85
N LYS A 74 0.36 6.88 -7.75
CA LYS A 74 0.84 7.93 -8.67
C LYS A 74 1.39 9.14 -7.90
N GLU A 75 0.68 9.59 -6.87
CA GLU A 75 1.14 10.67 -5.99
C GLU A 75 2.48 10.31 -5.31
N ALA A 76 2.63 9.08 -4.81
CA ALA A 76 3.86 8.61 -4.18
C ALA A 76 5.05 8.56 -5.15
N THR A 77 4.83 8.23 -6.43
CA THR A 77 5.90 8.18 -7.44
C THR A 77 6.60 9.52 -7.67
N ASN A 78 5.94 10.64 -7.34
CA ASN A 78 6.54 11.97 -7.44
C ASN A 78 7.63 12.23 -6.40
N SER A 79 7.67 11.45 -5.30
CA SER A 79 8.52 11.73 -4.15
C SER A 79 9.46 10.58 -3.79
N ALA A 80 9.16 9.35 -4.20
CA ALA A 80 9.92 8.17 -3.81
C ALA A 80 9.84 7.06 -4.85
N GLU A 81 10.83 6.15 -4.82
CA GLU A 81 10.66 4.84 -5.44
C GLU A 81 9.39 4.19 -4.86
N THR A 82 8.54 3.61 -5.71
CA THR A 82 7.20 3.18 -5.29
C THR A 82 6.94 1.74 -5.70
N TRP A 83 6.57 0.91 -4.72
CA TRP A 83 6.26 -0.50 -4.90
C TRP A 83 4.81 -0.75 -4.48
N CYS A 84 4.06 -1.50 -5.28
CA CYS A 84 2.69 -1.90 -4.99
C CYS A 84 2.54 -3.40 -5.17
N ILE A 85 2.20 -4.11 -4.08
CA ILE A 85 2.12 -5.58 -4.04
C ILE A 85 0.69 -6.00 -3.70
N PHE A 86 0.08 -6.79 -4.59
CA PHE A 86 -1.19 -7.47 -4.32
C PHE A 86 -0.93 -8.82 -3.64
N ASP A 87 -1.53 -9.01 -2.47
CA ASP A 87 -1.44 -10.22 -1.65
C ASP A 87 -2.82 -10.88 -1.45
N ASN A 88 -3.85 -10.46 -2.20
CA ASN A 88 -5.16 -11.10 -2.26
C ASN A 88 -5.15 -12.35 -3.17
N THR A 89 -4.27 -13.30 -2.86
CA THR A 89 -3.97 -14.46 -3.72
C THR A 89 -4.88 -15.66 -3.49
N ALA A 90 -5.59 -15.75 -2.36
CA ALA A 90 -6.32 -16.96 -1.95
C ALA A 90 -7.48 -17.34 -2.87
N ALA A 91 -8.03 -16.39 -3.63
CA ALA A 91 -9.04 -16.61 -4.66
C ALA A 91 -8.57 -16.23 -6.07
N GLY A 92 -7.27 -16.00 -6.28
CA GLY A 92 -6.71 -15.59 -7.58
C GLY A 92 -6.95 -14.13 -7.94
N ALA A 93 -7.34 -13.27 -6.99
CA ALA A 93 -7.66 -11.86 -7.25
C ALA A 93 -6.45 -10.97 -7.54
N ALA A 94 -5.26 -11.35 -7.05
CA ALA A 94 -4.05 -10.54 -7.15
C ALA A 94 -3.63 -10.20 -8.59
N ILE A 95 -3.63 -11.17 -9.51
CA ILE A 95 -3.23 -10.96 -10.91
C ILE A 95 -4.18 -9.99 -11.62
N PRO A 96 -5.51 -10.23 -11.68
CA PRO A 96 -6.43 -9.32 -12.36
C PRO A 96 -6.42 -7.92 -11.75
N ASN A 97 -6.36 -7.78 -10.42
CA ASN A 97 -6.24 -6.46 -9.79
C ASN A 97 -4.92 -5.76 -10.11
N SER A 98 -3.80 -6.50 -10.23
CA SER A 98 -2.51 -5.92 -10.66
C SER A 98 -2.57 -5.37 -12.08
N LEU A 99 -3.19 -6.12 -13.01
CA LEU A 99 -3.33 -5.68 -14.41
C LEU A 99 -4.23 -4.46 -14.53
N GLU A 100 -5.38 -4.46 -13.86
CA GLU A 100 -6.31 -3.33 -13.86
C GLU A 100 -5.69 -2.07 -13.21
N LEU A 101 -4.87 -2.24 -12.17
CA LEU A 101 -4.08 -1.14 -11.61
C LEU A 101 -3.06 -0.60 -12.61
N LEU A 102 -2.35 -1.47 -13.35
CA LEU A 102 -1.39 -1.05 -14.37
C LEU A 102 -2.07 -0.23 -15.47
N GLU A 103 -3.24 -0.67 -15.94
CA GLU A 103 -4.04 0.08 -16.92
C GLU A 103 -4.39 1.48 -16.40
N LEU A 104 -4.87 1.58 -15.15
CA LEU A 104 -5.19 2.86 -14.50
C LEU A 104 -3.97 3.78 -14.33
N LEU A 105 -2.76 3.23 -14.17
CA LEU A 105 -1.52 4.01 -14.06
C LEU A 105 -1.00 4.48 -15.43
N MET A 106 -1.29 3.73 -16.50
CA MET A 106 -0.89 4.05 -17.88
C MET A 106 -1.82 5.04 -18.57
N ASP A 107 -3.11 5.09 -18.19
CA ASP A 107 -4.09 5.98 -18.81
C ASP A 107 -3.78 7.45 -18.46
N LYS A 108 -3.28 8.21 -19.45
CA LYS A 108 -2.93 9.64 -19.36
C LYS A 108 -4.10 10.55 -19.70
N ARG A 109 -5.29 10.28 -19.16
CA ARG A 109 -6.39 11.23 -19.28
C ARG A 109 -6.17 12.47 -18.43
#